data_AF-A0A364Y8N5-F1
#
_entry.id   AF-A0A364Y8N5-F1
#
_cell.length_a   1.000
_cell.length_b   1.000
_cell.length_c   1.000
_cell.angle_alpha   90.00
_cell.angle_beta   90.00
_cell.angle_gamma   90.00
#
_symmetry.space_group_name_H-M   'P 1'
#
loop_
_entity.id
_entity.type
_entity.pdbx_description
1 polymer ?
#
loop_
_entity_poly.entity_id
_entity_poly.type
_entity_poly.pdbx_seq_one_letter_code
_entity_poly.pdbx_strand_id
1 'polypeptide(L)' 'MASQEPSHNPKPRQSNAYLKYSGLAFQLLAAIGVLGWLGYLLDAYLGLKFPAFMLLFGFGAFGGMMYQIYRSINRDNS' A
#
# COMPACT_ATOMS: atom_id res chain seq x y z
N MET A 1 -25.12 -43.61 24.32
CA MET A 1 -24.90 -43.48 22.87
C MET A 1 -24.27 -42.13 22.62
N ALA A 2 -22.97 -42.07 22.33
CA ALA A 2 -22.27 -40.82 22.05
C ALA A 2 -22.34 -40.55 20.54
N SER A 3 -23.14 -39.58 20.13
CA SER A 3 -23.11 -39.05 18.76
C SER A 3 -21.90 -38.12 18.65
N GLN A 4 -20.87 -38.51 17.89
CA GLN A 4 -19.80 -37.59 17.51
C GLN A 4 -20.29 -36.72 16.35
N GLU A 5 -20.31 -35.41 16.56
CA GLU A 5 -20.50 -34.41 15.49
C GLU A 5 -19.22 -34.31 14.63
N PRO A 6 -19.34 -34.05 13.31
CA PRO A 6 -18.18 -33.96 12.44
C PRO A 6 -17.43 -32.66 12.73
N SER A 7 -16.23 -32.79 13.31
CA SER A 7 -15.27 -31.70 13.46
C SER A 7 -14.85 -31.18 12.08
N HIS A 8 -15.54 -30.15 11.60
CA HIS A 8 -15.12 -29.34 10.46
C HIS A 8 -13.86 -28.56 10.85
N ASN A 9 -12.70 -29.21 10.71
CA ASN A 9 -11.41 -28.55 10.79
C ASN A 9 -11.17 -27.87 9.43
N PRO A 10 -11.19 -26.53 9.33
CA PRO A 10 -10.81 -25.87 8.09
C PRO A 10 -9.31 -26.11 7.93
N LYS A 11 -8.93 -27.07 7.08
CA LYS A 11 -7.54 -27.26 6.65
C LYS A 11 -6.98 -25.87 6.32
N PRO A 12 -5.88 -25.42 6.95
CA PRO A 12 -5.25 -24.18 6.55
C PRO A 12 -4.87 -24.38 5.09
N ARG A 13 -5.58 -23.68 4.19
CA ARG A 13 -5.28 -23.69 2.77
C ARG A 13 -3.81 -23.32 2.71
N GLN A 14 -2.95 -24.27 2.33
CA GLN A 14 -1.58 -24.02 1.94
C GLN A 14 -1.69 -23.09 0.74
N SER A 15 -1.87 -21.80 1.02
CA SER A 15 -2.00 -20.76 0.02
C SER A 15 -0.65 -20.75 -0.65
N ASN A 16 -0.55 -21.43 -1.80
CA ASN A 16 0.64 -21.55 -2.62
C ASN A 16 1.34 -20.21 -2.58
N ALA A 17 2.49 -20.16 -1.90
CA ALA A 17 3.15 -18.89 -1.59
C ALA A 17 3.36 -18.10 -2.89
N TYR A 18 3.62 -18.80 -4.00
CA TYR A 18 3.63 -18.30 -5.37
C TYR A 18 2.39 -17.50 -5.78
N LEU A 19 1.17 -18.02 -5.57
CA LEU A 19 -0.07 -17.30 -5.87
C LEU A 19 -0.19 -16.03 -5.00
N LYS A 20 0.24 -16.11 -3.74
CA LYS A 20 0.23 -14.99 -2.81
C LYS A 20 1.22 -13.89 -3.23
N TYR A 21 2.43 -14.26 -3.64
CA TYR A 21 3.44 -13.34 -4.17
C TYR A 21 3.03 -12.73 -5.51
N SER A 22 2.42 -13.52 -6.39
CA SER A 22 1.90 -13.01 -7.67
C SER A 22 0.79 -11.96 -7.46
N GLY A 23 -0.13 -12.21 -6.50
CA GLY A 23 -1.15 -11.24 -6.11
C GLY A 23 -0.56 -9.97 -5.51
N LEU A 24 0.45 -10.08 -4.65
CA LEU A 24 1.17 -8.91 -4.11
C LEU A 24 1.92 -8.12 -5.19
N ALA A 25 2.56 -8.81 -6.13
CA ALA A 25 3.24 -8.17 -7.26
C ALA A 25 2.24 -7.43 -8.16
N PHE A 26 1.08 -8.03 -8.45
CA PHE A 26 0.00 -7.37 -9.17
C PHE A 26 -0.54 -6.16 -8.42
N GLN A 27 -0.68 -6.27 -7.10
CA GLN A 27 -1.11 -5.16 -6.26
C GLN A 27 -0.11 -3.99 -6.29
N LEU A 28 1.19 -4.27 -6.23
CA LEU A 28 2.25 -3.27 -6.38
C LEU A 28 2.23 -2.64 -7.78
N LEU A 29 2.12 -3.44 -8.83
CA LEU A 29 2.02 -2.96 -10.21
C LEU A 29 0.78 -2.07 -10.41
N ALA A 30 -0.37 -2.50 -9.90
CA ALA A 30 -1.60 -1.72 -9.95
C ALA A 30 -1.46 -0.43 -9.15
N ALA A 31 -0.88 -0.46 -7.95
CA ALA A 31 -0.68 0.73 -7.14
C ALA A 31 0.25 1.75 -7.82
N ILE A 32 1.40 1.30 -8.34
CA ILE A 32 2.36 2.16 -9.05
C ILE A 32 1.73 2.70 -10.34
N GLY A 33 1.02 1.85 -11.09
CA GLY A 33 0.32 2.24 -12.31
C GLY A 33 -0.77 3.30 -12.04
N VAL A 34 -1.61 3.07 -11.03
CA VAL A 34 -2.67 4.02 -10.64
C VAL A 34 -2.08 5.31 -10.10
N LEU A 35 -1.11 5.27 -9.19
CA LEU A 35 -0.50 6.48 -8.63
C LEU A 35 0.27 7.27 -9.70
N GLY A 36 1.02 6.59 -10.57
CA GLY A 36 1.74 7.22 -11.67
C GLY A 36 0.81 7.83 -12.70
N TRP A 37 -0.24 7.11 -13.11
CA TRP A 37 -1.27 7.63 -14.01
C TRP A 37 -2.01 8.79 -13.39
N LEU A 38 -2.42 8.70 -12.13
CA LEU A 38 -3.16 9.74 -11.44
C LEU A 38 -2.31 11.00 -11.30
N GLY A 39 -1.04 10.88 -10.93
CA GLY A 39 -0.10 12.01 -10.88
C GLY A 39 0.09 12.67 -12.25
N TYR A 40 0.30 11.84 -13.30
CA TYR A 40 0.43 12.33 -14.67
C TYR A 40 -0.84 13.02 -15.17
N LEU A 41 -2.01 12.42 -14.93
CA LEU A 41 -3.30 12.98 -15.34
C LEU A 41 -3.60 14.27 -14.59
N LEU A 42 -3.22 14.38 -13.32
CA LEU A 42 -3.44 15.58 -12.51
C LEU A 42 -2.53 16.74 -12.95
N ASP A 43 -1.27 16.45 -13.26
CA ASP A 43 -0.34 17.41 -13.87
C ASP A 43 -0.83 17.85 -15.27
N ALA A 44 -1.34 16.92 -16.08
CA ALA A 44 -1.89 17.21 -17.40
C ALA A 44 -3.22 17.99 -17.34
N TYR A 45 -4.10 17.66 -16.40
CA TYR A 45 -5.40 18.31 -16.21
C TYR A 45 -5.25 19.76 -15.75
N LEU A 46 -4.23 20.07 -14.93
CA LEU A 46 -3.92 21.46 -14.58
C LEU A 46 -3.19 22.22 -15.70
N GLY A 47 -2.81 21.55 -16.81
CA GLY A 47 -2.13 22.18 -17.94
C GLY A 47 -0.78 22.79 -17.58
N LEU A 48 -0.19 22.37 -16.46
CA LEU A 48 1.07 22.90 -15.99
C LEU A 48 2.19 22.27 -16.83
N LYS A 49 2.94 23.12 -17.53
CA LYS A 49 4.15 22.72 -18.27
C LYS A 49 5.24 22.11 -17.35
N PHE A 50 5.05 22.25 -16.04
CA PHE A 50 5.93 21.79 -14.98
C PHE A 50 5.15 20.82 -14.07
N PRO A 51 5.70 19.63 -13.74
CA PRO A 51 5.02 18.58 -12.99
C PRO A 51 4.87 18.94 -11.50
N ALA A 52 4.02 19.90 -11.21
CA ALA A 52 3.88 20.51 -9.90
C ALA A 52 3.24 19.57 -8.88
N PHE A 53 2.31 18.70 -9.27
CA PHE A 53 1.75 17.70 -8.36
C PHE A 53 2.75 16.62 -8.03
N MET A 54 3.56 16.19 -8.99
CA MET A 54 4.67 15.29 -8.73
C MET A 54 5.63 15.90 -7.69
N LEU A 55 5.92 17.20 -7.81
CA LEU A 55 6.73 17.94 -6.85
C LEU A 55 6.04 18.05 -5.48
N LEU A 56 4.74 18.35 -5.45
CA LEU A 56 3.95 18.48 -4.22
C LEU A 56 3.81 17.14 -3.49
N PHE A 57 3.62 16.04 -4.20
CA PHE A 57 3.61 14.69 -3.64
C PHE A 57 5.01 14.32 -3.12
N GLY A 58 6.07 14.65 -3.85
CA GLY A 58 7.45 14.45 -3.39
C GLY A 58 7.75 15.23 -2.12
N PHE A 59 7.41 16.52 -2.09
CA PHE A 59 7.56 17.37 -0.91
C PHE A 59 6.66 16.93 0.25
N GLY A 60 5.43 16.49 -0.04
CA GLY A 60 4.48 15.99 0.93
C GLY A 60 4.92 14.66 1.55
N ALA A 61 5.45 13.74 0.74
CA ALA A 61 6.02 12.49 1.21
C ALA A 61 7.28 12.74 2.05
N PHE A 62 8.16 13.64 1.59
CA PHE A 62 9.36 14.03 2.32
C PHE A 62 9.01 14.68 3.68
N GLY A 63 8.09 15.65 3.67
CA GLY A 63 7.61 16.30 4.88
C GLY A 63 6.87 15.34 5.82
N GLY A 64 6.05 14.44 5.26
CA GLY A 64 5.35 13.40 6.00
C GLY A 64 6.30 12.41 6.66
N MET A 65 7.38 12.02 5.98
CA MET A 65 8.42 11.15 6.55
C MET A 65 9.20 11.86 7.66
N MET A 66 9.57 13.13 7.47
CA MET A 66 10.16 13.94 8.54
C MET A 66 9.24 14.08 9.75
N TYR A 67 7.95 14.32 9.52
CA TYR A 67 6.95 14.38 10.59
C TYR A 67 6.81 13.03 11.31
N GLN A 68 6.81 11.93 10.56
CA GLN A 68 6.70 10.59 11.13
C GLN A 68 7.93 10.25 11.99
N ILE A 69 9.13 10.60 11.55
CA ILE A 69 10.38 10.43 12.31
C ILE A 69 10.37 11.31 13.57
N TYR A 70 10.01 12.58 13.44
CA TYR A 70 9.90 13.46 14.59
C TYR A 70 8.89 12.92 15.62
N ARG A 71 7.74 12.45 15.13
CA ARG A 71 6.70 11.87 15.98
C ARG A 71 7.12 10.52 16.56
N SER A 72 7.90 9.69 15.86
CA SER A 72 8.37 8.40 16.38
C SER A 72 9.37 8.61 17.52
N ILE A 73 10.32 9.53 17.34
CA ILE A 73 11.27 9.91 18.39
C ILE A 73 10.53 10.44 19.63
N ASN A 74 9.49 11.25 19.44
CA ASN A 74 8.68 11.75 20.54
C ASN A 74 7.77 10.67 21.17
N ARG A 75 7.55 9.53 20.51
CA ARG A 75 6.71 8.43 21.01
C ARG A 75 7.49 7.40 21.82
N ASP A 76 8.79 7.26 21.54
CA ASP A 76 9.66 6.29 22.23
C ASP A 76 10.07 6.75 23.64
N ASN A 77 9.70 7.96 24.06
CA ASN A 77 10.01 8.53 25.37
C ASN A 77 8.79 8.57 26.32
N SER A 78 7.87 7.59 26.25
CA SER A 78 6.76 7.42 27.20
C SER A 78 6.38 5.95 27.41
#